data_AF-A0A4Q1RN77-F1
#
_entry.id   AF-A0A4Q1RN77-F1
#
_cell.length_a   1.000
_cell.length_b   1.000
_cell.length_c   1.000
_cell.angle_alpha   90.00
_cell.angle_beta   90.00
_cell.angle_gamma   90.00
#
_symmetry.space_group_name_H-M   'P 1'
#
loop_
_entity.id
_entity.type
_entity.pdbx_description
1 polymer ?
#
loop_
_entity_poly.entity_id
_entity_poly.type
_entity_poly.pdbx_seq_one_letter_code
_entity_poly.pdbx_strand_id
1 'polypeptide(L)'
;MTRPSEAEATWHQQMVLRETLTLAVPLHMVELHGLSPDRLAGIASDAATTIGSHGDALQFGGKHCAEAFNALARGLAAAALTADGGADFAGHHWCADPRCRAASRFDHAPDTDDDAEPPKATPIPEPRATHDVPLTGTYL
;
A
#
# COMPACT_ATOMS: atom_id res chain seq x y z
N MET A 1 -5.18 25.62 -32.72
CA MET A 1 -5.40 24.71 -31.58
C MET A 1 -4.03 24.20 -31.16
N THR A 2 -3.50 24.69 -30.04
CA THR A 2 -2.13 24.38 -29.58
C THR A 2 -2.12 23.00 -28.93
N ARG A 3 -1.14 22.14 -29.29
CA ARG A 3 -0.97 20.82 -28.67
C ARG A 3 -0.51 21.01 -27.23
N PRO A 4 -1.09 20.31 -26.24
CA PRO A 4 -0.60 20.36 -24.86
C PRO A 4 0.85 19.87 -24.78
N SER A 5 1.60 20.41 -23.83
CA SER A 5 2.95 19.94 -23.52
C SER A 5 2.93 18.50 -22.97
N GLU A 6 4.04 17.79 -23.04
CA GLU A 6 4.15 16.43 -22.51
C GLU A 6 3.91 16.38 -20.99
N ALA A 7 4.31 17.43 -20.27
CA ALA A 7 4.07 17.57 -18.84
C ALA A 7 2.58 17.69 -18.51
N GLU A 8 1.83 18.50 -19.27
CA GLU A 8 0.39 18.65 -19.10
C GLU A 8 -0.35 17.34 -19.44
N ALA A 9 0.06 16.64 -20.50
CA ALA A 9 -0.51 15.34 -20.87
C ALA A 9 -0.29 14.29 -19.77
N THR A 10 0.92 14.22 -19.21
CA THR A 10 1.25 13.29 -18.13
C THR A 10 0.44 13.61 -16.86
N TRP A 11 0.34 14.88 -16.49
CA TRP A 11 -0.46 15.30 -15.33
C TRP A 11 -1.94 14.95 -15.52
N HIS A 12 -2.50 15.22 -16.70
CA HIS A 12 -3.88 14.87 -17.01
C HIS A 12 -4.12 13.37 -16.90
N GLN A 13 -3.19 12.55 -17.41
CA GLN A 13 -3.29 11.09 -17.35
C GLN A 13 -3.23 10.56 -15.91
N GLN A 14 -2.34 11.12 -15.07
CA GLN A 14 -2.28 10.78 -13.64
C GLN A 14 -3.56 11.18 -12.91
N MET A 15 -4.11 12.36 -13.20
CA MET A 15 -5.38 12.82 -12.63
C MET A 15 -6.53 11.88 -13.00
N VAL A 16 -6.67 11.54 -14.28
CA VAL A 16 -7.72 10.62 -14.74
C VAL A 16 -7.59 9.25 -14.07
N LEU A 17 -6.37 8.70 -13.98
CA LEU A 17 -6.14 7.43 -13.31
C LEU A 17 -6.60 7.48 -11.84
N ARG A 18 -6.19 8.50 -11.10
CA ARG A 18 -6.53 8.68 -9.68
C ARG A 18 -8.03 8.78 -9.47
N GLU A 19 -8.69 9.68 -10.19
CA GLU A 19 -10.13 9.92 -10.06
C GLU A 19 -10.97 8.71 -10.47
N THR A 20 -10.51 7.93 -11.45
CA THR A 20 -11.24 6.73 -11.88
C THR A 20 -11.09 5.61 -10.85
N LEU A 21 -9.92 5.49 -10.20
CA LEU A 21 -9.70 4.50 -9.14
C LEU A 21 -10.59 4.75 -7.92
N THR A 22 -10.91 6.00 -7.60
CA THR A 22 -11.82 6.36 -6.48
C THR A 22 -13.19 5.70 -6.61
N LEU A 23 -13.65 5.44 -7.84
CA LEU A 23 -14.90 4.73 -8.12
C LEU A 23 -14.70 3.23 -8.36
N ALA A 24 -13.67 2.86 -9.13
CA ALA A 24 -13.48 1.49 -9.58
C ALA A 24 -13.09 0.53 -8.43
N VAL A 25 -12.24 0.99 -7.50
CA VAL A 25 -11.77 0.14 -6.39
C VAL A 25 -12.94 -0.25 -5.47
N PRO A 26 -13.80 0.68 -4.98
CA PRO A 26 -14.97 0.30 -4.19
C PRO A 26 -15.92 -0.66 -4.90
N LEU A 27 -16.13 -0.49 -6.21
CA LEU A 27 -16.98 -1.39 -6.99
C LEU A 27 -16.44 -2.82 -6.97
N HIS A 28 -15.12 -2.99 -7.21
CA HIS A 28 -14.49 -4.29 -7.10
C HIS A 28 -14.48 -4.82 -5.66
N MET A 29 -14.36 -3.97 -4.63
CA MET A 29 -14.47 -4.44 -3.25
C MET A 29 -15.84 -5.07 -2.98
N VAL A 30 -16.93 -4.49 -3.51
CA VAL A 30 -18.27 -5.08 -3.41
C VAL A 30 -18.35 -6.42 -4.14
N GLU A 31 -17.78 -6.53 -5.35
CA GLU A 31 -17.76 -7.78 -6.12
C GLU A 31 -16.96 -8.89 -5.45
N LEU A 32 -15.87 -8.53 -4.77
CA LEU A 32 -14.95 -9.46 -4.11
C LEU A 32 -15.38 -9.75 -2.67
N HIS A 33 -16.37 -9.04 -2.14
CA HIS A 33 -16.83 -9.20 -0.77
C HIS A 33 -17.33 -10.63 -0.51
N GLY A 34 -16.82 -11.25 0.56
CA GLY A 34 -17.18 -12.61 0.96
C GLY A 34 -16.36 -13.72 0.30
N LEU A 35 -15.39 -13.40 -0.56
CA LEU A 35 -14.39 -14.37 -0.98
C LEU A 35 -13.44 -14.72 0.17
N SER A 36 -12.86 -15.92 0.12
CA SER A 36 -11.87 -16.32 1.13
C SER A 36 -10.54 -15.56 0.97
N PRO A 37 -9.76 -15.42 2.05
CA PRO A 37 -8.45 -14.75 1.99
C PRO A 37 -7.52 -15.33 0.92
N ASP A 38 -7.47 -16.65 0.77
CA ASP A 38 -6.63 -17.31 -0.27
C ASP A 38 -7.06 -16.92 -1.69
N ARG A 39 -8.36 -16.74 -1.93
CA ARG A 39 -8.89 -16.32 -3.23
C ARG A 39 -8.56 -14.85 -3.49
N LEU A 40 -8.64 -13.99 -2.48
CA LEU A 40 -8.24 -12.59 -2.59
C LEU A 40 -6.74 -12.46 -2.86
N ALA A 41 -5.91 -13.24 -2.15
CA ALA A 41 -4.47 -13.28 -2.37
C ALA A 41 -4.12 -13.73 -3.80
N GLY A 42 -4.81 -14.74 -4.33
CA GLY A 42 -4.66 -15.16 -5.72
C GLY A 42 -4.99 -14.04 -6.71
N ILE A 43 -6.12 -13.34 -6.51
CA ILE A 43 -6.52 -12.21 -7.35
C ILE A 43 -5.49 -11.08 -7.31
N ALA A 44 -4.97 -10.75 -6.12
CA ALA A 44 -3.94 -9.74 -5.96
C ALA A 44 -2.63 -10.14 -6.69
N SER A 45 -2.25 -11.42 -6.63
CA SER A 45 -1.07 -11.95 -7.33
C SER A 45 -1.22 -11.92 -8.85
N ASP A 46 -2.38 -12.31 -9.37
CA ASP A 46 -2.67 -12.27 -10.81
C ASP A 46 -2.65 -10.82 -11.31
N ALA A 47 -3.29 -9.91 -10.57
CA ALA A 47 -3.26 -8.48 -10.85
C ALA A 47 -1.84 -7.92 -10.89
N ALA A 48 -1.00 -8.26 -9.90
CA ALA A 48 0.39 -7.83 -9.85
C ALA A 48 1.18 -8.29 -11.09
N THR A 49 0.91 -9.49 -11.59
CA THR A 49 1.54 -10.03 -12.81
C THR A 49 1.15 -9.22 -14.05
N THR A 50 -0.15 -8.92 -14.21
CA THR A 50 -0.66 -8.11 -15.32
C THR A 50 -0.09 -6.68 -15.27
N ILE A 51 -0.07 -6.06 -14.09
CA ILE A 51 0.49 -4.72 -13.89
C ILE A 51 2.01 -4.71 -14.16
N GLY A 52 2.74 -5.74 -13.71
CA GLY A 52 4.17 -5.87 -13.99
C GLY A 52 4.48 -5.97 -15.48
N SER A 53 3.53 -6.48 -16.28
CA SER A 53 3.68 -6.68 -17.71
C SER A 53 3.20 -5.49 -18.56
N HIS A 54 2.23 -4.72 -18.06
CA HIS A 54 1.51 -3.70 -18.85
C HIS A 54 1.31 -2.36 -18.12
N GLY A 55 1.94 -2.15 -16.96
CA GLY A 55 1.76 -0.96 -16.13
C GLY A 55 2.26 0.32 -16.79
N ASP A 56 3.21 0.24 -17.72
CA ASP A 56 3.66 1.37 -18.54
C ASP A 56 2.51 1.96 -19.37
N ALA A 57 1.56 1.13 -19.80
CA ALA A 57 0.37 1.59 -20.53
C ALA A 57 -0.55 2.48 -19.68
N LEU A 58 -0.47 2.42 -18.35
CA LEU A 58 -1.18 3.35 -17.45
C LEU A 58 -0.55 4.74 -17.47
N GLN A 59 0.77 4.83 -17.65
CA GLN A 59 1.50 6.09 -17.63
C GLN A 59 1.58 6.76 -19.01
N PHE A 60 1.75 5.96 -20.07
CA PHE A 60 1.99 6.46 -21.43
C PHE A 60 0.81 6.20 -22.38
N GLY A 61 -0.21 5.49 -21.90
CA GLY A 61 -1.30 5.01 -22.74
C GLY A 61 -0.86 3.78 -23.54
N GLY A 62 -1.82 3.13 -24.20
CA GLY A 62 -1.51 1.99 -25.06
C GLY A 62 -2.64 0.98 -25.13
N LYS A 63 -2.40 -0.07 -25.93
CA LYS A 63 -3.38 -1.13 -26.20
C LYS A 63 -3.85 -1.85 -24.93
N HIS A 64 -2.96 -2.02 -23.96
CA HIS A 64 -3.22 -2.76 -22.72
C HIS A 64 -3.67 -1.87 -21.55
N CYS A 65 -3.94 -0.59 -21.78
CA CYS A 65 -4.28 0.34 -20.70
C CYS A 65 -5.55 -0.10 -19.93
N ALA A 66 -6.61 -0.51 -20.62
CA ALA A 66 -7.83 -0.98 -19.97
C ALA A 66 -7.61 -2.28 -19.16
N GLU A 67 -6.79 -3.19 -19.69
CA GLU A 67 -6.43 -4.44 -19.01
C GLU A 67 -5.61 -4.17 -17.74
N ALA A 68 -4.56 -3.34 -17.85
CA ALA A 68 -3.73 -2.92 -16.73
C ALA A 68 -4.54 -2.14 -15.68
N PHE A 69 -5.49 -1.31 -16.11
CA PHE A 69 -6.33 -0.52 -15.22
C PHE A 69 -7.26 -1.42 -14.40
N ASN A 70 -7.95 -2.35 -15.06
CA ASN A 70 -8.84 -3.29 -14.37
C ASN A 70 -8.06 -4.20 -13.43
N ALA A 71 -6.87 -4.65 -13.84
CA ALA A 71 -5.98 -5.41 -12.97
C ALA A 71 -5.57 -4.60 -11.74
N LEU A 72 -5.16 -3.34 -11.91
CA LEU A 72 -4.81 -2.45 -10.81
C LEU A 72 -5.99 -2.24 -9.84
N ALA A 73 -7.16 -1.85 -10.36
CA ALA A 73 -8.33 -1.58 -9.53
C ALA A 73 -8.77 -2.84 -8.75
N ARG A 74 -8.79 -4.01 -9.40
CA ARG A 74 -9.17 -5.28 -8.78
C ARG A 74 -8.13 -5.78 -7.78
N GLY A 75 -6.83 -5.61 -8.09
CA GLY A 75 -5.73 -5.95 -7.18
C GLY A 75 -5.75 -5.10 -5.92
N LEU A 76 -5.96 -3.78 -6.05
CA LEU A 76 -6.13 -2.86 -4.92
C LEU A 76 -7.35 -3.24 -4.06
N ALA A 77 -8.48 -3.58 -4.69
CA ALA A 77 -9.66 -4.04 -3.95
C ALA A 77 -9.40 -5.33 -3.17
N ALA A 78 -8.73 -6.32 -3.77
CA ALA A 78 -8.36 -7.56 -3.09
C ALA A 78 -7.38 -7.30 -1.93
N ALA A 79 -6.40 -6.42 -2.14
CA ALA A 79 -5.46 -6.01 -1.10
C ALA A 79 -6.18 -5.29 0.06
N ALA A 80 -7.07 -4.35 -0.24
CA ALA A 80 -7.83 -3.58 0.75
C ALA A 80 -8.75 -4.45 1.62
N LEU A 81 -9.24 -5.57 1.09
CA LEU A 81 -10.06 -6.54 1.82
C LEU A 81 -9.25 -7.55 2.65
N THR A 82 -7.96 -7.70 2.36
CA THR A 82 -7.10 -8.73 3.00
C THR A 82 -6.11 -8.13 3.99
N ALA A 83 -5.57 -6.96 3.70
CA ALA A 83 -4.57 -6.31 4.52
C ALA A 83 -5.20 -5.65 5.74
N ASP A 84 -4.63 -5.91 6.91
CA ASP A 84 -4.92 -5.13 8.10
C ASP A 84 -4.37 -3.71 7.89
N GLY A 85 -5.28 -2.74 7.84
CA GLY A 85 -5.01 -1.35 7.46
C GLY A 85 -5.71 -0.96 6.17
N GLY A 86 -6.04 -1.89 5.28
CA GLY A 86 -6.47 -1.58 3.91
C GLY A 86 -5.30 -1.37 2.95
N ALA A 87 -5.53 -0.64 1.86
CA ALA A 87 -4.54 -0.36 0.82
C ALA A 87 -4.49 1.13 0.47
N ASP A 88 -3.26 1.67 0.43
CA ASP A 88 -2.96 3.03 0.00
C ASP A 88 -2.35 3.03 -1.40
N PHE A 89 -2.90 3.84 -2.31
CA PHE A 89 -2.29 4.07 -3.61
C PHE A 89 -2.69 5.42 -4.20
N ALA A 90 -1.71 6.11 -4.81
CA ALA A 90 -1.89 7.38 -5.51
C ALA A 90 -2.67 8.46 -4.69
N GLY A 91 -2.42 8.49 -3.38
CA GLY A 91 -3.05 9.45 -2.45
C GLY A 91 -4.49 9.10 -2.06
N HIS A 92 -4.96 7.90 -2.38
CA HIS A 92 -6.24 7.35 -1.94
C HIS A 92 -6.03 6.16 -1.01
N HIS A 93 -7.00 6.00 -0.12
CA HIS A 93 -7.05 4.95 0.88
C HIS A 93 -8.34 4.13 0.70
N TRP A 94 -8.23 2.80 0.71
CA TRP A 94 -9.38 1.90 0.72
C TRP A 94 -9.22 0.83 1.78
N CYS A 95 -10.27 0.59 2.57
CA CYS A 95 -10.28 -0.43 3.63
C CYS A 95 -11.67 -1.04 3.77
N ALA A 96 -11.73 -2.27 4.29
CA ALA A 96 -12.97 -2.90 4.71
C ALA A 96 -13.66 -2.16 5.87
N ASP A 97 -12.91 -1.49 6.76
CA ASP A 97 -13.50 -0.58 7.76
C ASP A 97 -13.75 0.81 7.14
N PRO A 98 -15.01 1.28 7.02
CA PRO A 98 -15.34 2.59 6.46
C PRO A 98 -14.86 3.77 7.33
N ARG A 99 -14.48 3.53 8.58
CA ARG A 99 -13.89 4.52 9.48
C ARG A 99 -12.38 4.67 9.26
N CYS A 100 -11.74 3.72 8.58
CA CYS A 100 -10.33 3.82 8.25
C CYS A 100 -10.05 5.04 7.36
N ARG A 101 -8.90 5.67 7.56
CA ARG A 101 -8.47 6.85 6.81
C ARG A 101 -7.09 6.68 6.18
N ALA A 102 -6.29 5.71 6.60
CA ALA A 102 -4.96 5.43 6.09
C ALA A 102 -4.56 3.98 6.39
N ALA A 103 -3.67 3.39 5.59
CA ALA A 103 -3.14 2.04 5.87
C ALA A 103 -2.08 2.06 6.99
N SER A 104 -2.28 2.91 8.01
CA SER A 104 -1.40 2.96 9.16
C SER A 104 -1.73 1.78 10.07
N ARG A 105 -0.70 1.03 10.48
CA ARG A 105 -0.84 -0.07 11.45
C ARG A 105 -1.41 0.37 12.81
N PHE A 106 -1.46 1.68 13.06
CA PHE A 106 -1.90 2.24 14.33
C PHE A 106 -3.41 2.52 14.35
N ASP A 107 -4.02 2.76 13.20
CA ASP A 107 -5.47 3.00 13.11
C ASP A 107 -6.30 1.71 13.25
N HIS A 108 -5.64 0.55 13.14
CA HIS A 108 -6.25 -0.80 13.21
C HIS A 108 -5.75 -1.65 14.37
N ALA A 109 -5.03 -1.04 15.32
CA ALA A 109 -4.82 -1.71 16.59
C ALA A 109 -6.22 -2.07 17.14
N PRO A 110 -6.47 -3.32 17.56
CA PRO A 110 -7.70 -3.61 18.27
C PRO A 110 -7.79 -2.63 19.45
N ASP A 111 -9.00 -2.20 19.81
CA ASP A 111 -9.27 -1.48 21.07
C ASP A 111 -8.98 -2.40 22.28
N THR A 112 -7.78 -2.95 22.37
CA THR A 112 -7.18 -3.42 23.60
C THR A 112 -6.43 -2.20 24.10
N ASP A 113 -7.00 -1.47 25.07
CA ASP A 113 -6.29 -0.69 26.09
C ASP A 113 -7.22 0.29 26.85
N ASP A 114 -8.40 -0.15 27.30
CA ASP A 114 -9.04 0.50 28.48
C ASP A 114 -8.60 -0.17 29.81
N ASP A 115 -7.94 -1.33 29.75
CA ASP A 115 -7.53 -2.10 30.95
C ASP A 115 -6.08 -2.64 30.92
N ALA A 116 -5.25 -2.31 29.91
CA ALA A 116 -3.87 -2.78 29.92
C ALA A 116 -2.99 -1.97 30.88
N GLU A 117 -2.52 -2.64 31.93
CA GLU A 117 -1.49 -2.12 32.83
C GLU A 117 -0.28 -1.66 31.99
N PRO A 118 0.22 -0.42 32.17
CA PRO A 118 1.32 0.09 31.37
C PRO A 118 2.54 -0.84 31.45
N PRO A 119 3.27 -1.05 30.33
CA PRO A 119 4.40 -1.96 30.31
C PRO A 119 5.42 -1.54 31.38
N LYS A 120 5.77 -2.46 32.28
CA LYS A 120 6.83 -2.24 33.28
C LYS A 120 8.09 -1.78 32.55
N ALA A 121 8.55 -0.58 32.90
CA ALA A 121 9.76 -0.01 32.35
C ALA A 121 10.92 -1.00 32.52
N THR A 122 11.49 -1.46 31.40
CA THR A 122 12.74 -2.18 31.41
C THR A 122 13.83 -1.25 31.95
N PRO A 123 14.64 -1.68 32.93
CA PRO A 123 15.71 -0.85 33.45
C PRO A 123 16.68 -0.51 32.31
N ILE A 124 16.92 0.78 32.09
CA ILE A 124 17.90 1.28 31.14
C ILE A 124 19.27 0.77 31.61
N PRO A 125 19.99 -0.04 30.82
CA PRO A 125 21.32 -0.50 31.21
C PRO A 125 22.26 0.70 31.32
N GLU A 126 23.04 0.77 32.41
CA GLU A 126 24.02 1.83 32.61
C GLU A 126 25.01 1.88 31.44
N PRO A 127 25.38 3.09 30.95
CA PRO A 127 26.36 3.22 29.88
C PRO A 127 27.71 2.63 30.31
N ARG A 128 28.26 1.70 29.52
CA ARG A 128 29.59 1.13 29.75
C ARG A 128 30.67 2.23 29.67
N ALA A 129 31.59 2.24 30.62
CA ALA A 129 32.76 3.11 30.60
C ALA A 129 33.70 2.73 29.43
N THR A 130 34.25 3.73 28.75
CA THR A 130 35.05 3.60 27.52
C THR A 130 36.46 3.02 27.72
N HIS A 131 36.76 2.40 28.87
CA HIS A 131 38.13 1.94 29.21
C HIS A 131 38.33 0.43 29.04
N ASP A 132 37.29 -0.32 28.66
CA ASP A 132 37.32 -1.79 28.56
C ASP A 132 37.56 -2.32 27.14
N VAL A 133 38.06 -1.50 26.21
CA VAL A 133 38.43 -1.97 24.85
C VAL A 133 39.94 -2.23 24.81
N PRO A 134 40.41 -3.49 24.90
CA PRO A 134 41.80 -3.80 24.69
C PRO A 134 42.18 -3.53 23.23
N LEU A 135 43.06 -2.55 23.02
CA LEU A 135 43.66 -2.27 21.72
C LEU A 135 44.78 -3.29 21.44
N THR A 136 44.41 -4.51 21.04
CA THR A 136 45.38 -5.49 20.54
C THR A 136 45.58 -5.28 19.05
N GLY A 137 46.61 -4.50 18.71
CA GLY A 137 47.05 -4.27 17.32
C GLY A 137 48.55 -4.03 17.27
N THR A 138 49.34 -5.11 17.34
CA THR A 138 50.77 -5.06 17.06
C THR A 138 50.95 -4.99 15.54
N TYR A 139 51.29 -3.81 15.04
CA TYR A 139 51.82 -3.64 13.68
C TYR A 139 53.30 -4.01 13.68
N LEU A 140 53.66 -5.14 13.07
CA LEU A 140 54.93 -5.38 12.39
C LEU A 140 54.68 -6.33 11.20
#